data_AF-A0A517QVZ0-F1
#
_entry.id   AF-A0A517QVZ0-F1
#
_cell.length_a   1.000
_cell.length_b   1.000
_cell.length_c   1.000
_cell.angle_alpha   90.00
_cell.angle_beta   90.00
_cell.angle_gamma   90.00
#
_symmetry.space_group_name_H-M   'P 1'
#
loop_
_entity.id
_entity.type
_entity.pdbx_description
1 polymer ?
#
loop_
_entity_poly.entity_id
_entity_poly.type
_entity_poly.pdbx_seq_one_letter_code
_entity_poly.pdbx_strand_id
1 'polypeptide(L)'
;MRYTRATLIRKMQEYVGLPGVAMTHLDFRRRMRVGKNTVGRHFPDGGWGELVRTAWLQQLGSSGNTKRGAKKWSRAMLAGRLKKFVEETGNREPSKIEFCSWAGISPETIPRYCPRDGWSGLKRDAGLNSERVTHLTSAFTLKQILDAYGEVREYLGGGRPTTGDLDRHCGVSLPAIYGRFEKIDDLHHNWEHYQKTGEIPDPLLVAPDKPVKPKPSLFDFPPLPPLGPVLPSEVEQWSRPPN
;
A
#
# COMPACT_ATOMS: atom_id res chain seq x y z
N MET A 1 30.22 27.43 -5.98
CA MET A 1 29.96 26.27 -5.10
C MET A 1 31.09 25.25 -5.32
N ARG A 2 31.83 24.86 -4.28
CA ARG A 2 32.82 23.78 -4.40
C ARG A 2 32.09 22.44 -4.35
N TYR A 3 32.20 21.64 -5.41
CA TYR A 3 31.68 20.28 -5.41
C TYR A 3 32.59 19.40 -4.53
N THR A 4 31.97 18.59 -3.68
CA THR A 4 32.64 17.55 -2.90
C THR A 4 32.06 16.19 -3.30
N ARG A 5 32.78 15.10 -3.00
CA ARG A 5 32.33 13.73 -3.30
C ARG A 5 30.94 13.45 -2.73
N ALA A 6 30.69 13.86 -1.47
CA ALA A 6 29.39 13.75 -0.81
C ALA A 6 28.29 14.61 -1.48
N THR A 7 28.63 15.82 -1.93
CA THR A 7 27.66 16.70 -2.63
C THR A 7 27.23 16.11 -3.97
N LEU A 8 28.16 15.47 -4.69
CA LEU A 8 27.85 14.79 -5.96
C LEU A 8 26.98 13.54 -5.74
N ILE A 9 27.25 12.76 -4.69
CA ILE A 9 26.43 11.61 -4.32
C ILE A 9 25.00 12.05 -3.98
N ARG A 10 24.84 13.10 -3.17
CA ARG A 10 23.51 13.64 -2.83
C ARG A 10 22.75 14.13 -4.07
N LYS A 11 23.44 14.84 -4.98
CA LYS A 11 22.85 15.26 -6.25
C LYS A 11 22.47 14.07 -7.14
N MET A 12 23.23 12.98 -7.09
CA MET A 12 22.90 11.74 -7.80
C MET A 12 21.64 11.08 -7.23
N GLN A 13 21.49 11.03 -5.91
CA GLN A 13 20.28 10.50 -5.26
C GLN A 13 19.05 11.35 -5.58
N GLU A 14 19.18 12.67 -5.55
CA GLU A 14 18.13 13.61 -5.97
C GLU A 14 17.76 13.41 -7.45
N TYR A 15 18.75 13.24 -8.31
CA TYR A 15 18.57 13.00 -9.74
C TYR A 15 17.83 11.69 -10.04
N VAL A 16 18.08 10.61 -9.29
CA VAL A 16 17.37 9.33 -9.45
C VAL A 16 15.88 9.45 -9.08
N GLY A 17 15.51 10.38 -8.20
CA GLY A 17 14.13 10.63 -7.81
C GLY A 17 13.31 11.50 -8.78
N LEU A 18 13.92 12.04 -9.84
CA LEU A 18 13.22 12.89 -10.81
C LEU A 18 12.49 12.04 -11.88
N PRO A 19 11.31 12.49 -12.36
CA PRO A 19 10.60 11.79 -13.42
C PRO A 19 11.34 11.90 -14.78
N GLY A 20 11.29 10.83 -15.56
CA GLY A 20 11.81 10.80 -16.95
C GLY A 20 13.32 10.95 -17.06
N VAL A 21 14.08 10.36 -16.14
CA VAL A 21 15.54 10.44 -16.09
C VAL A 21 16.18 9.40 -17.01
N ALA A 22 17.12 9.83 -17.86
CA ALA A 22 17.79 8.94 -18.82
C ALA A 22 18.97 8.17 -18.21
N MET A 23 19.34 8.43 -16.94
CA MET A 23 20.47 7.82 -16.22
C MET A 23 21.82 7.92 -16.97
N THR A 24 21.99 8.98 -17.77
CA THR A 24 23.26 9.27 -18.45
C THR A 24 24.03 10.40 -17.76
N HIS A 25 25.36 10.38 -17.90
CA HIS A 25 26.22 11.46 -17.39
C HIS A 25 25.87 12.83 -17.99
N LEU A 26 25.42 12.88 -19.26
CA LEU A 26 25.04 14.12 -19.93
C LEU A 26 23.74 14.71 -19.38
N ASP A 27 22.74 13.88 -19.12
CA ASP A 27 21.47 14.30 -18.54
C ASP A 27 21.65 14.74 -17.09
N PHE A 28 22.44 14.00 -16.30
CA PHE A 28 22.83 14.40 -14.94
C PHE A 28 23.54 15.76 -14.93
N ARG A 29 24.47 15.98 -15.86
CA ARG A 29 25.19 17.25 -16.00
C ARG A 29 24.22 18.41 -16.25
N ARG A 30 23.26 18.21 -17.15
CA ARG A 30 22.26 19.23 -17.54
C ARG A 30 21.31 19.54 -16.39
N ARG A 31 20.71 18.50 -15.77
CA ARG A 31 19.70 18.67 -14.71
C ARG A 31 20.30 19.11 -13.39
N MET A 32 21.44 18.54 -12.99
CA MET A 32 22.06 18.83 -11.69
C MET A 32 23.08 19.97 -11.73
N ARG A 33 23.30 20.58 -12.91
CA ARG A 33 24.25 21.69 -13.15
C ARG A 33 25.68 21.38 -12.68
N VAL A 34 26.13 20.15 -12.86
CA VAL A 34 27.48 19.70 -12.49
C VAL A 34 28.45 20.01 -13.64
N GLY A 35 29.70 20.37 -13.35
CA GLY A 35 30.69 20.65 -14.40
C GLY A 35 31.17 19.38 -15.12
N LYS A 36 31.57 19.51 -16.40
CA LYS A 36 32.00 18.38 -17.27
C LYS A 36 33.07 17.49 -16.61
N ASN A 37 34.02 18.09 -15.89
CA ASN A 37 35.17 17.39 -15.30
C ASN A 37 35.00 17.16 -13.79
N THR A 38 33.87 17.55 -13.22
CA THR A 38 33.67 17.53 -11.77
C THR A 38 33.50 16.11 -11.24
N VAL A 39 32.80 15.25 -11.96
CA VAL A 39 32.61 13.85 -11.53
C VAL A 39 33.94 13.08 -11.57
N GLY A 40 34.67 13.14 -12.69
CA GLY A 40 35.96 12.45 -12.82
C GLY A 40 37.02 12.92 -11.83
N ARG A 41 36.97 14.19 -11.37
CA ARG A 41 37.88 14.68 -10.32
C ARG A 41 37.63 14.06 -8.95
N HIS A 42 36.39 13.70 -8.63
CA HIS A 42 36.00 13.18 -7.32
C HIS A 42 35.78 11.66 -7.29
N PHE A 43 35.76 11.04 -8.46
CA PHE A 43 35.61 9.60 -8.69
C PHE A 43 36.61 9.19 -9.78
N PRO A 44 37.92 9.13 -9.46
CA PRO A 44 38.97 8.91 -10.45
C PRO A 44 39.00 7.48 -11.00
N ASP A 45 38.53 6.49 -10.22
CA ASP A 45 38.68 5.07 -10.54
C ASP A 45 37.54 4.54 -11.42
N GLY A 46 36.36 5.17 -11.38
CA GLY A 46 35.24 4.76 -12.23
C GLY A 46 34.27 5.88 -12.62
N GLY A 47 34.60 7.15 -12.34
CA GLY A 47 33.88 8.32 -12.83
C GLY A 47 32.38 8.27 -12.57
N TRP A 48 31.60 8.28 -13.65
CA TRP A 48 30.14 8.19 -13.61
C TRP A 48 29.64 6.88 -12.98
N GLY A 49 30.22 5.74 -13.37
CA GLY A 49 29.79 4.44 -12.87
C GLY A 49 30.07 4.26 -11.38
N GLU A 50 31.19 4.80 -10.90
CA GLU A 50 31.52 4.82 -9.48
C GLU A 50 30.59 5.73 -8.68
N LEU A 51 30.27 6.92 -9.20
CA LEU A 51 29.30 7.82 -8.58
C LEU A 51 27.92 7.16 -8.44
N VAL A 52 27.41 6.53 -9.50
CA VAL A 52 26.11 5.83 -9.48
C VAL A 52 26.12 4.70 -8.45
N ARG A 53 27.15 3.86 -8.47
CA ARG A 53 27.29 2.74 -7.54
C ARG A 53 27.38 3.21 -6.09
N THR A 54 28.19 4.24 -5.83
CA THR A 54 28.36 4.79 -4.49
C THR A 54 27.07 5.44 -3.98
N ALA A 55 26.35 6.16 -4.85
CA ALA A 55 25.07 6.76 -4.51
C ALA A 55 24.00 5.71 -4.19
N TRP A 56 23.96 4.62 -4.97
CA TRP A 56 23.05 3.49 -4.75
C TRP A 56 23.38 2.74 -3.46
N LEU A 57 24.65 2.40 -3.24
CA LEU A 57 25.09 1.73 -2.00
C LEU A 57 24.83 2.58 -0.76
N GLN A 58 25.02 3.89 -0.85
CA GLN A 58 24.66 4.81 0.24
C GLN A 58 23.15 4.98 0.40
N GLN A 59 22.35 4.82 -0.65
CA GLN A 59 20.89 4.84 -0.55
C GLN A 59 20.34 3.56 0.09
N LEU A 60 20.90 2.40 -0.25
CA LEU A 60 20.59 1.12 0.41
C LEU A 60 21.04 1.13 1.89
N GLY A 61 22.25 1.65 2.15
CA GLY A 61 22.80 1.82 3.50
C GLY A 61 22.11 2.94 4.32
N SER A 62 21.56 3.97 3.68
CA SER A 62 20.82 5.06 4.34
C SER A 62 19.35 4.73 4.62
N SER A 63 18.84 3.58 4.19
CA SER A 63 17.52 3.11 4.67
C SER A 63 17.53 2.82 6.17
N GLY A 64 18.71 2.69 6.78
CA GLY A 64 18.92 2.76 8.22
C GLY A 64 19.85 3.92 8.59
N ASN A 65 19.40 4.81 9.48
CA ASN A 65 20.27 5.64 10.30
C ASN A 65 20.82 6.96 9.68
N THR A 66 19.93 7.89 9.33
CA THR A 66 20.30 9.32 9.42
C THR A 66 20.22 9.77 10.88
N LYS A 67 21.34 9.69 11.60
CA LYS A 67 21.60 10.47 12.83
C LYS A 67 21.71 11.97 12.49
N ARG A 68 20.60 12.59 12.08
CA ARG A 68 20.33 13.98 12.45
C ARG A 68 19.98 13.92 13.92
N GLY A 69 20.70 14.64 14.79
CA GLY A 69 20.46 14.64 16.25
C GLY A 69 18.96 14.59 16.50
N ALA A 70 18.49 13.45 17.01
CA ALA A 70 17.09 13.08 16.93
C ALA A 70 16.30 14.17 17.61
N LYS A 71 15.64 15.04 16.83
CA LYS A 71 14.62 15.93 17.36
C LYS A 71 13.67 14.98 18.06
N LYS A 72 13.69 15.03 19.39
CA LYS A 72 12.88 14.16 20.23
C LYS A 72 11.45 14.61 19.96
N TRP A 73 10.81 13.93 19.01
CA TRP A 73 9.45 14.23 18.63
C TRP A 73 8.59 14.01 19.86
N SER A 74 7.74 14.97 20.14
CA SER A 74 6.70 14.84 21.14
C SER A 74 5.36 15.01 20.45
N ARG A 75 4.33 14.44 21.05
CA ARG A 75 2.94 14.61 20.61
C ARG A 75 2.56 16.08 20.47
N ALA A 76 2.95 16.93 21.43
CA ALA A 76 2.73 18.38 21.38
C ALA A 76 3.47 19.06 20.22
N MET A 77 4.71 18.65 19.92
CA MET A 77 5.49 19.20 18.80
C MET A 77 4.86 18.83 17.45
N LEU A 78 4.37 17.60 17.31
CA LEU A 78 3.65 17.15 16.12
C LEU A 78 2.34 17.93 15.94
N ALA A 79 1.58 18.15 17.02
CA ALA A 79 0.33 18.91 16.98
C ALA A 79 0.57 20.38 16.60
N GLY A 80 1.59 21.01 17.20
CA GLY A 80 1.99 22.38 16.85
C GLY A 80 2.47 22.52 15.40
N ARG A 81 3.17 21.50 14.87
CA ARG A 81 3.53 21.47 13.44
C ARG A 81 2.33 21.26 12.54
N LEU A 82 1.36 20.45 12.95
CA LEU A 82 0.13 20.22 12.20
C LEU A 82 -0.70 21.50 12.10
N LYS A 83 -0.77 22.31 13.16
CA LYS A 83 -1.36 23.66 13.11
C LYS A 83 -0.68 24.53 12.05
N LYS A 84 0.65 24.63 12.10
CA LYS A 84 1.43 25.40 11.11
C LYS A 84 1.22 24.91 9.68
N PHE A 85 1.15 23.60 9.47
CA PHE A 85 0.86 23.03 8.16
C PHE A 85 -0.48 23.54 7.62
N VAL A 86 -1.53 23.52 8.44
CA VAL A 86 -2.86 23.98 8.05
C VAL A 86 -2.87 25.50 7.79
N GLU A 87 -2.19 26.27 8.62
CA GLU A 87 -2.03 27.73 8.43
C GLU A 87 -1.29 28.07 7.13
N GLU A 88 -0.20 27.35 6.82
CA GLU A 88 0.63 27.62 5.64
C GLU A 88 0.02 27.10 4.33
N THR A 89 -0.70 25.98 4.37
CA THR A 89 -1.30 25.37 3.17
C THR A 89 -2.76 25.76 2.94
N GLY A 90 -3.42 26.32 3.96
CA GLY A 90 -4.87 26.56 3.94
C GLY A 90 -5.72 25.28 3.92
N ASN A 91 -5.10 24.10 4.00
CA ASN A 91 -5.81 22.82 3.95
C ASN A 91 -6.48 22.53 5.30
N ARG A 92 -7.80 22.70 5.37
CA ARG A 92 -8.60 22.44 6.57
C ARG A 92 -8.66 20.96 6.95
N GLU A 93 -8.41 20.05 6.01
CA GLU A 93 -8.44 18.60 6.21
C GLU A 93 -7.14 17.95 5.74
N PRO A 94 -6.03 18.16 6.47
CA PRO A 94 -4.75 17.57 6.10
C PRO A 94 -4.83 16.04 6.08
N SER A 95 -4.29 15.41 5.03
CA SER A 95 -4.05 13.96 5.05
C SER A 95 -2.76 13.63 5.80
N LYS A 96 -2.66 12.38 6.29
CA LYS A 96 -1.46 11.90 7.00
C LYS A 96 -0.22 12.00 6.12
N ILE A 97 -0.35 11.65 4.85
CA ILE A 97 0.76 11.57 3.89
C ILE A 97 1.27 12.97 3.55
N GLU A 98 0.36 13.91 3.27
CA GLU A 98 0.72 15.31 2.96
C GLU A 98 1.42 15.98 4.13
N PHE A 99 0.89 15.82 5.34
CA PHE A 99 1.54 16.36 6.53
C PHE A 99 2.91 15.72 6.78
N CYS A 100 3.05 14.40 6.64
CA CYS A 100 4.33 13.72 6.82
C CYS A 100 5.38 14.19 5.79
N SER A 101 4.96 14.33 4.53
CA SER A 101 5.77 14.84 3.44
C SER A 101 6.25 16.27 3.75
N TRP A 102 5.32 17.18 4.11
CA TRP A 102 5.65 18.56 4.45
C TRP A 102 6.51 18.68 5.71
N ALA A 103 6.20 17.91 6.75
CA ALA A 103 6.95 17.95 8.01
C ALA A 103 8.32 17.25 7.93
N GLY A 104 8.59 16.51 6.84
CA GLY A 104 9.81 15.74 6.64
C GLY A 104 9.96 14.59 7.63
N ILE A 105 8.85 13.92 7.98
CA ILE A 105 8.80 12.78 8.90
C ILE A 105 8.21 11.56 8.20
N SER A 106 8.55 10.35 8.66
CA SER A 106 7.93 9.15 8.10
C SER A 106 6.53 8.92 8.68
N PRO A 107 5.60 8.30 7.93
CA PRO A 107 4.26 7.97 8.39
C PRO A 107 4.22 7.11 9.67
N GLU A 108 5.27 6.36 9.96
CA GLU A 108 5.45 5.53 11.18
C GLU A 108 5.81 6.38 12.41
N THR A 109 6.23 7.63 12.21
CA THR A 109 6.52 8.57 13.31
C THR A 109 5.25 8.89 14.10
N ILE A 110 4.11 9.02 13.43
CA ILE A 110 2.84 9.33 14.08
C ILE A 110 2.38 8.23 15.05
N PRO A 111 2.24 6.95 14.65
CA PRO A 111 1.85 5.89 15.59
C PRO A 111 2.88 5.68 16.70
N ARG A 112 4.17 5.97 16.46
CA ARG A 112 5.21 5.88 17.50
C ARG A 112 5.03 6.89 18.63
N TYR A 113 4.58 8.10 18.34
CA TYR A 113 4.43 9.17 19.33
C TYR A 113 2.97 9.46 19.71
N CYS A 114 2.02 8.88 18.98
CA CYS A 114 0.57 8.91 19.24
C CYS A 114 -0.02 7.48 19.17
N PRO A 115 0.37 6.56 20.08
CA PRO A 115 0.08 5.12 19.92
C PRO A 115 -1.40 4.74 20.07
N ARG A 116 -2.17 5.42 20.93
CA ARG A 116 -3.60 5.12 21.14
C ARG A 116 -4.50 5.70 20.06
N ASP A 117 -4.29 6.96 19.70
CA ASP A 117 -5.23 7.71 18.85
C ASP A 117 -4.71 7.93 17.42
N GLY A 118 -3.44 7.63 17.16
CA GLY A 118 -2.78 7.80 15.87
C GLY A 118 -2.92 9.21 15.30
N TRP A 119 -3.24 9.27 14.01
CA TRP A 119 -3.45 10.51 13.26
C TRP A 119 -4.66 11.31 13.76
N SER A 120 -5.73 10.62 14.14
CA SER A 120 -6.98 11.25 14.59
C SER A 120 -6.80 11.99 15.91
N GLY A 121 -6.05 11.42 16.86
CA GLY A 121 -5.73 12.14 18.10
C GLY A 121 -4.78 13.30 17.87
N LEU A 122 -3.87 13.20 16.90
CA LEU A 122 -2.99 14.31 16.57
C LEU A 122 -3.75 15.52 16.00
N LYS A 123 -4.78 15.29 15.17
CA LYS A 123 -5.69 16.34 14.69
C LYS A 123 -6.42 17.03 15.85
N ARG A 124 -6.95 16.23 16.78
CA ARG A 124 -7.63 16.73 17.98
C ARG A 124 -6.72 17.63 18.83
N ASP A 125 -5.50 17.18 19.10
CA ASP A 125 -4.51 17.97 19.84
C ASP A 125 -4.09 19.26 19.10
N ALA A 126 -4.11 19.21 17.77
CA ALA A 126 -3.87 20.37 16.92
C ALA A 126 -5.06 21.34 16.89
N GLY A 127 -6.13 21.13 17.68
CA GLY A 127 -7.32 21.97 17.65
C GLY A 127 -8.00 22.02 16.28
N LEU A 128 -7.62 21.10 15.39
CA LEU A 128 -8.38 20.81 14.19
C LEU A 128 -9.56 20.01 14.70
N ASN A 129 -10.69 20.69 14.91
CA ASN A 129 -11.91 20.12 15.46
C ASN A 129 -12.19 18.79 14.77
N SER A 130 -11.82 17.70 15.45
CA SER A 130 -12.42 16.41 15.28
C SER A 130 -13.69 16.39 16.13
N GLU A 131 -14.51 17.44 16.07
CA GLU A 131 -15.94 17.15 16.07
C GLU A 131 -16.09 16.10 14.98
N ARG A 132 -16.83 15.02 15.26
CA ARG A 132 -16.98 13.93 14.32
C ARG A 132 -17.44 14.49 12.98
N VAL A 133 -16.47 14.75 12.12
CA VAL A 133 -16.68 14.95 10.71
C VAL A 133 -16.79 13.54 10.15
N THR A 134 -17.89 12.92 10.53
CA THR A 134 -18.73 12.12 9.66
C THR A 134 -19.11 12.99 8.44
N HIS A 135 -18.13 13.36 7.60
CA HIS A 135 -18.38 13.58 6.18
C HIS A 135 -18.26 12.18 5.53
N LEU A 136 -19.14 11.22 5.79
CA LEU A 136 -20.44 11.06 5.13
C LEU A 136 -20.90 12.25 4.27
N THR A 137 -20.16 12.56 3.20
CA THR A 137 -20.73 13.20 2.02
C THR A 137 -20.08 12.73 0.71
N SER A 138 -19.67 11.46 0.67
CA SER A 138 -20.21 10.59 -0.38
C SER A 138 -20.90 9.45 0.36
N ALA A 139 -22.10 9.72 0.88
CA ALA A 139 -22.93 8.66 1.45
C ALA A 139 -23.28 7.72 0.30
N PHE A 140 -22.42 6.74 0.04
CA PHE A 140 -22.75 5.66 -0.87
C PHE A 140 -24.06 5.09 -0.36
N THR A 141 -25.10 5.22 -1.18
CA THR A 141 -26.37 4.57 -0.91
C THR A 141 -26.12 3.08 -0.80
N LEU A 142 -26.97 2.38 -0.05
CA LEU A 142 -26.84 0.93 0.09
C LEU A 142 -26.80 0.25 -1.29
N LYS A 143 -27.56 0.79 -2.24
CA LYS A 143 -27.53 0.41 -3.65
C LYS A 143 -26.13 0.52 -4.26
N GLN A 144 -25.50 1.69 -4.15
CA GLN A 144 -24.16 1.93 -4.70
C GLN A 144 -23.10 1.00 -4.07
N ILE A 145 -23.24 0.65 -2.79
CA ILE A 145 -22.35 -0.32 -2.13
C ILE A 145 -22.53 -1.71 -2.74
N LEU A 146 -23.78 -2.14 -2.93
CA LEU A 146 -24.11 -3.44 -3.52
C LEU A 146 -23.73 -3.52 -5.01
N ASP A 147 -23.99 -2.46 -5.78
CA ASP A 147 -23.61 -2.37 -7.19
C ASP A 147 -22.07 -2.46 -7.34
N ALA A 148 -21.32 -1.67 -6.55
CA ALA A 148 -19.86 -1.70 -6.57
C ALA A 148 -19.27 -3.05 -6.13
N TYR A 149 -19.90 -3.73 -5.17
CA TYR A 149 -19.53 -5.10 -4.81
C TYR A 149 -19.81 -6.09 -5.95
N GLY A 150 -20.93 -5.91 -6.67
CA GLY A 150 -21.29 -6.72 -7.83
C GLY A 150 -20.28 -6.59 -8.97
N GLU A 151 -19.84 -5.37 -9.28
CA GLU A 151 -18.81 -5.11 -10.28
C GLU A 151 -17.50 -5.85 -9.95
N VAL A 152 -17.06 -5.82 -8.68
CA VAL A 152 -15.86 -6.56 -8.25
C VAL A 152 -16.07 -8.06 -8.39
N ARG A 153 -17.25 -8.58 -8.05
CA ARG A 153 -17.58 -10.00 -8.20
C ARG A 153 -17.59 -10.43 -9.66
N GLU A 154 -18.14 -9.62 -10.57
CA GLU A 154 -18.10 -9.88 -12.01
C GLU A 154 -16.67 -9.84 -12.54
N TYR A 155 -15.88 -8.86 -12.12
CA TYR A 155 -14.45 -8.75 -12.47
C TYR A 155 -13.65 -9.99 -12.04
N LEU A 156 -13.97 -10.58 -10.89
CA LEU A 156 -13.34 -11.80 -10.37
C LEU A 156 -13.94 -13.10 -10.96
N GLY A 157 -14.81 -13.02 -11.98
CA GLY A 157 -15.39 -14.20 -12.63
C GLY A 157 -16.51 -14.87 -11.82
N GLY A 158 -17.24 -14.10 -11.00
CA GLY A 158 -18.38 -14.56 -10.22
C GLY A 158 -18.04 -15.13 -8.83
N GLY A 159 -16.74 -15.20 -8.49
CA GLY A 159 -16.24 -15.61 -7.18
C GLY A 159 -16.63 -14.63 -6.07
N ARG A 160 -16.71 -15.13 -4.82
CA ARG A 160 -16.97 -14.31 -3.63
C ARG A 160 -15.76 -13.40 -3.34
N PRO A 161 -15.87 -12.07 -3.47
CA PRO A 161 -14.76 -11.15 -3.22
C PRO A 161 -14.30 -11.20 -1.77
N THR A 162 -12.99 -11.24 -1.55
CA THR A 162 -12.42 -11.12 -0.21
C THR A 162 -12.29 -9.65 0.21
N THR A 163 -12.05 -9.38 1.49
CA THR A 163 -11.78 -8.02 1.97
C THR A 163 -10.61 -7.36 1.24
N GLY A 164 -9.58 -8.14 0.89
CA GLY A 164 -8.43 -7.65 0.14
C GLY A 164 -8.76 -7.32 -1.31
N ASP A 165 -9.68 -8.05 -1.93
CA ASP A 165 -10.14 -7.76 -3.28
C ASP A 165 -11.00 -6.50 -3.30
N LEU A 166 -11.86 -6.32 -2.29
CA LEU A 166 -12.65 -5.10 -2.13
C LEU A 166 -11.75 -3.89 -1.90
N ASP A 167 -10.69 -3.98 -1.10
CA ASP A 167 -9.76 -2.87 -0.90
C ASP A 167 -9.02 -2.46 -2.19
N ARG A 168 -8.72 -3.43 -3.05
CA ARG A 168 -7.95 -3.21 -4.30
C ARG A 168 -8.80 -2.78 -5.47
N HIS A 169 -10.04 -3.26 -5.55
CA HIS A 169 -10.86 -3.17 -6.74
C HIS A 169 -12.21 -2.47 -6.51
N CYS A 170 -12.68 -2.35 -5.27
CA CYS A 170 -13.93 -1.65 -5.00
C CYS A 170 -13.70 -0.14 -4.98
N GLY A 171 -14.53 0.60 -5.73
CA GLY A 171 -14.56 2.06 -5.66
C GLY A 171 -15.13 2.61 -4.35
N VAL A 172 -15.62 1.73 -3.46
CA VAL A 172 -16.14 2.05 -2.14
C VAL A 172 -15.13 1.65 -1.07
N SER A 173 -14.80 2.59 -0.18
CA SER A 173 -13.86 2.33 0.91
C SER A 173 -14.39 1.26 1.88
N LEU A 174 -13.52 0.37 2.37
CA LEU A 174 -13.88 -0.63 3.38
C LEU A 174 -14.61 -0.04 4.60
N PRO A 175 -14.20 1.12 5.18
CA PRO A 175 -14.94 1.73 6.28
C PRO A 175 -16.39 2.11 5.94
N ALA A 176 -16.67 2.50 4.69
CA ALA A 176 -18.03 2.81 4.24
C ALA A 176 -18.89 1.53 4.11
N ILE A 177 -18.28 0.42 3.68
CA ILE A 177 -18.91 -0.90 3.62
C ILE A 177 -19.21 -1.41 5.03
N TYR A 178 -18.18 -1.45 5.90
CA TYR A 178 -18.31 -1.97 7.26
C TYR A 178 -19.09 -1.04 8.20
N GLY A 179 -19.31 0.22 7.81
CA GLY A 179 -20.27 1.10 8.48
C GLY A 179 -21.73 0.70 8.25
N ARG A 180 -22.01 -0.18 7.27
CA ARG A 180 -23.35 -0.69 6.94
C ARG A 180 -23.50 -2.19 7.20
N PHE A 181 -22.42 -2.95 7.05
CA PHE A 181 -22.40 -4.41 7.25
C PHE A 181 -21.38 -4.77 8.32
N GLU A 182 -21.78 -5.51 9.35
CA GLU A 182 -20.85 -5.91 10.42
C GLU A 182 -19.85 -6.96 9.93
N LYS A 183 -20.31 -7.92 9.11
CA LYS A 183 -19.47 -8.97 8.52
C LYS A 183 -19.50 -8.91 7.01
N ILE A 184 -18.40 -9.35 6.39
CA ILE A 184 -18.34 -9.48 4.92
C ILE A 184 -19.40 -10.49 4.43
N ASP A 185 -19.69 -11.53 5.21
CA ASP A 185 -20.72 -12.51 4.87
C ASP A 185 -22.12 -11.88 4.78
N ASP A 186 -22.41 -10.86 5.58
CA ASP A 186 -23.68 -10.13 5.52
C ASP A 186 -23.78 -9.35 4.19
N LEU A 187 -22.69 -8.70 3.76
CA LEU A 187 -22.62 -8.05 2.46
C LEU A 187 -22.86 -9.04 1.32
N HIS A 188 -22.22 -10.22 1.38
CA HIS A 188 -22.41 -11.28 0.38
C HIS A 188 -23.87 -11.72 0.32
N HIS A 189 -24.49 -11.95 1.48
CA HIS A 189 -25.85 -12.45 1.58
C HIS A 189 -26.87 -11.42 1.06
N ASN A 190 -26.71 -10.15 1.45
CA ASN A 190 -27.59 -9.07 0.99
C ASN A 190 -27.41 -8.79 -0.50
N TRP A 191 -26.19 -8.90 -1.05
CA TRP A 191 -25.97 -8.80 -2.48
C TRP A 191 -26.62 -9.94 -3.26
N GLU A 192 -26.51 -11.19 -2.78
CA GLU A 192 -27.18 -12.34 -3.42
C GLU A 192 -28.71 -12.20 -3.39
N HIS A 193 -29.26 -11.56 -2.35
CA HIS A 193 -30.68 -11.22 -2.30
C HIS A 193 -31.02 -10.13 -3.31
N TYR A 194 -30.26 -9.03 -3.33
CA TYR A 194 -30.46 -7.91 -4.24
C TYR A 194 -30.34 -8.31 -5.71
N GLN A 195 -29.38 -9.16 -6.07
CA GLN A 195 -29.25 -9.67 -7.43
C GLN A 195 -30.47 -10.51 -7.87
N LYS A 196 -31.09 -11.25 -6.96
CA LYS A 196 -32.23 -12.12 -7.25
C LYS A 196 -33.55 -11.37 -7.30
N THR A 197 -33.72 -10.38 -6.43
CA THR A 197 -35.00 -9.69 -6.21
C THR A 197 -35.06 -8.31 -6.85
N GLY A 198 -33.91 -7.70 -7.12
CA GLY A 198 -33.80 -6.29 -7.52
C GLY A 198 -34.07 -5.31 -6.37
N GLU A 199 -34.39 -5.81 -5.17
CA GLU A 199 -34.76 -5.02 -4.02
C GLU A 199 -33.69 -5.11 -2.93
N ILE A 200 -33.52 -4.00 -2.20
CA ILE A 200 -32.57 -3.91 -1.11
C ILE A 200 -33.33 -4.19 0.19
N PRO A 201 -32.97 -5.24 0.95
CA PRO A 201 -33.64 -5.55 2.21
C PRO A 201 -33.57 -4.39 3.20
N ASP A 202 -34.72 -4.03 3.77
CA ASP A 202 -34.84 -3.12 4.91
C ASP A 202 -35.73 -3.78 5.98
N PRO A 203 -35.18 -4.29 7.10
CA PRO A 203 -33.78 -4.22 7.51
C PRO A 203 -32.86 -5.19 6.74
N LEU A 204 -31.55 -4.92 6.78
CA LEU A 204 -30.50 -5.79 6.21
C LEU A 204 -30.57 -7.22 6.77
N LEU A 205 -30.39 -8.19 5.89
CA LEU A 205 -30.38 -9.61 6.26
C LEU A 205 -29.07 -9.98 6.93
N VAL A 206 -29.13 -10.70 8.04
CA VAL A 206 -27.92 -11.26 8.68
C VAL A 206 -27.61 -12.59 8.01
N ALA A 207 -26.36 -12.82 7.63
CA ALA A 207 -25.96 -14.09 7.05
C ALA A 207 -26.18 -15.23 8.08
N PRO A 208 -26.76 -16.37 7.67
CA PRO A 208 -26.91 -17.50 8.58
C PRO A 208 -25.52 -17.97 9.02
N ASP A 209 -25.31 -18.11 10.34
CA ASP A 209 -24.11 -18.75 10.88
C ASP A 209 -24.07 -20.18 10.35
N LYS A 210 -23.24 -20.44 9.33
CA LYS A 210 -23.04 -21.79 8.84
C LYS A 210 -22.25 -22.55 9.91
N PRO A 211 -22.82 -23.58 10.57
CA PRO A 211 -21.99 -24.48 11.34
C PRO A 211 -21.01 -25.10 10.35
N VAL A 212 -19.71 -24.86 10.58
CA VAL A 212 -18.65 -25.57 9.85
C VAL A 212 -18.77 -27.02 10.28
N LYS A 213 -19.57 -27.81 9.56
CA LYS A 213 -19.44 -29.26 9.64
C LYS A 213 -18.00 -29.53 9.21
N PRO A 214 -17.15 -30.12 10.07
CA PRO A 214 -15.82 -30.52 9.62
C PRO A 214 -16.04 -31.39 8.39
N LYS A 215 -15.39 -31.03 7.28
CA LYS A 215 -15.36 -31.91 6.12
C LYS A 215 -14.90 -33.28 6.64
N PRO A 216 -15.56 -34.40 6.28
CA PRO A 216 -14.99 -35.71 6.52
C PRO A 216 -13.55 -35.68 6.00
N SER A 217 -12.67 -36.26 6.79
CA SER A 217 -11.21 -36.22 6.66
C SER A 217 -10.78 -36.18 5.19
N LEU A 218 -9.92 -35.22 4.82
CA LEU A 218 -9.21 -35.21 3.54
C LEU A 218 -8.36 -36.48 3.33
N PHE A 219 -8.26 -37.34 4.36
CA PHE A 219 -7.57 -38.62 4.37
C PHE A 219 -8.50 -39.84 4.38
N ASP A 220 -9.83 -39.67 4.25
CA ASP A 220 -10.75 -40.78 3.96
C ASP A 220 -10.67 -41.13 2.46
N PHE A 221 -9.49 -41.57 2.02
CA PHE A 221 -9.34 -42.17 0.70
C PHE A 221 -9.84 -43.61 0.76
N PRO A 222 -10.63 -44.08 -0.22
CA PRO A 222 -10.84 -45.52 -0.39
C PRO A 222 -9.47 -46.18 -0.55
N PRO A 223 -9.26 -47.40 -0.01
CA PRO A 223 -8.00 -48.12 -0.18
C PRO A 223 -7.66 -48.17 -1.67
N LEU A 224 -6.42 -47.80 -2.02
CA LEU A 224 -5.96 -47.84 -3.40
C LEU A 224 -6.17 -49.26 -3.95
N PRO A 225 -6.69 -49.40 -5.19
CA PRO A 225 -6.80 -50.71 -5.81
C PRO A 225 -5.40 -51.36 -5.86
N PRO A 226 -5.30 -52.70 -5.73
CA PRO A 226 -4.02 -53.38 -5.85
C PRO A 226 -3.40 -53.02 -7.20
N LEU A 227 -2.15 -52.55 -7.18
CA LEU A 227 -1.41 -52.24 -8.40
C LEU A 227 -1.34 -53.53 -9.23
N GLY A 228 -2.05 -53.53 -10.36
CA GLY A 228 -1.98 -54.62 -11.33
C GLY A 228 -0.56 -54.77 -11.88
N PRO A 229 -0.24 -55.90 -12.54
CA PRO A 229 1.07 -56.06 -13.16
C PRO A 229 1.29 -54.94 -14.18
N VAL A 230 2.34 -54.15 -13.96
CA VAL A 230 2.77 -53.10 -14.89
C VAL A 230 3.02 -53.76 -16.24
N LEU A 231 2.27 -53.35 -17.26
CA LEU A 231 2.46 -53.86 -18.61
C LEU A 231 3.78 -53.28 -19.17
N PRO A 232 4.64 -54.09 -19.81
CA PRO A 232 5.92 -53.61 -20.35
C PRO A 232 5.81 -52.38 -21.27
N SER A 233 4.65 -52.21 -21.92
CA SER A 233 4.32 -51.06 -22.77
C SER A 233 4.28 -49.71 -22.04
N GLU A 234 4.03 -49.69 -20.73
CA GLU A 234 3.97 -48.45 -19.95
C GLU A 234 5.36 -47.94 -19.55
N VAL A 235 6.35 -48.82 -19.47
CA VAL A 235 7.74 -48.48 -19.09
C VAL A 235 8.48 -47.76 -20.23
N GLU A 236 8.17 -48.06 -21.49
CA GLU A 236 8.79 -47.41 -22.65
C GLU A 236 8.44 -45.92 -22.77
N GLN A 237 7.27 -45.49 -22.28
CA GLN A 237 6.85 -44.09 -22.35
C GLN A 237 7.63 -43.18 -21.40
N TRP A 238 8.15 -43.70 -20.29
CA TRP A 238 8.87 -42.89 -19.30
C TRP A 238 10.33 -42.64 -19.68
N SER A 239 10.84 -43.37 -20.68
CA SER A 239 12.24 -43.34 -21.08
C SER A 239 12.52 -42.42 -22.28
N ARG A 240 11.50 -41.81 -22.88
CA ARG A 240 11.69 -40.89 -24.00
C ARG A 240 11.77 -39.44 -23.49
N PRO A 241 12.88 -38.71 -23.71
CA PRO A 241 12.91 -37.29 -23.43
C PRO A 241 11.91 -36.55 -24.33
N PRO A 242 11.31 -35.45 -23.85
CA PRO A 242 10.38 -34.65 -24.65
C PRO A 242 11.11 -34.04 -25.86
N ASN A 243 10.50 -34.16 -27.04
CA ASN A 243 10.90 -33.42 -28.24
C ASN A 243 10.68 -31.92 -28.08
#